data_AF-I4A808-F1
#
_entry.id   AF-I4A808-F1
#
_cell.length_a   1.000
_cell.length_b   1.000
_cell.length_c   1.000
_cell.angle_alpha   90.00
_cell.angle_beta   90.00
_cell.angle_gamma   90.00
#
_symmetry.space_group_name_H-M   'P 1'
#
loop_
_entity.id
_entity.type
_entity.pdbx_description
1 polymer ?
#
loop_
_entity_poly.entity_id
_entity_poly.type
_entity_poly.pdbx_seq_one_letter_code
_entity_poly.pdbx_strand_id
1 'polypeptide(L)'
;MPLVPAICSQCGAKIEVDDNHEAGICSYCGMAFITEKVINNHLTSIDNMNIQNATINVNGPSVENLILRAEQFKTSKNIEKAKEYYNKALDIDATNVKALEGLKNVEYVGVLAGTTITFNMIDRIEELLTSNQKIQAIKYVNQSTGIGLKGAKNFVDEYEVSHDFNAASKKISATDISKRKKSGCYVATAVYGSYNCPEVWILRRWRDEKLAITWYGRAFIHMYYAISPAIVRIFGETSWFRKLWKSRLDTLVYELKGIGYQDTPYEDKVWAIPNSLSKRNKAIFEGYKNGISVEQLATEYYLSPKTVYKILSKTENDR
;
A
#
# COMPACT_ATOMS: atom_id res chain seq x y z
N MET A 1 -19.45 35.26 -60.80
CA MET A 1 -19.89 34.26 -59.82
C MET A 1 -18.68 33.99 -58.94
N PRO A 2 -18.72 34.32 -57.64
CA PRO A 2 -17.59 34.07 -56.76
C PRO A 2 -17.51 32.58 -56.47
N LEU A 3 -16.51 31.90 -57.03
CA LEU A 3 -16.21 30.53 -56.63
C LEU A 3 -15.63 30.56 -55.22
N VAL A 4 -16.22 29.77 -54.32
CA VAL A 4 -15.82 29.68 -52.92
C VAL A 4 -15.00 28.40 -52.73
N PRO A 5 -13.83 28.49 -52.09
CA PRO A 5 -13.03 27.30 -51.82
C PRO A 5 -13.71 26.42 -50.75
N ALA A 6 -13.72 25.11 -50.98
CA ALA A 6 -14.39 24.11 -50.15
C ALA A 6 -13.58 22.79 -50.07
N ILE A 7 -13.95 21.89 -49.15
CA ILE A 7 -13.33 20.56 -49.01
C ILE A 7 -14.42 19.48 -49.13
N CYS A 8 -14.22 18.52 -50.04
CA CYS A 8 -15.10 17.37 -50.15
C CYS A 8 -15.05 16.53 -48.87
N SER A 9 -16.20 16.31 -48.23
CA SER A 9 -16.30 15.52 -47.00
C SER A 9 -16.02 14.03 -47.17
N GLN A 10 -16.05 13.51 -48.40
CA GLN A 10 -15.82 12.09 -48.68
C GLN A 10 -14.37 11.78 -49.05
N CYS A 11 -13.77 12.53 -49.97
CA CYS A 11 -12.40 12.27 -50.43
C CYS A 11 -11.36 13.24 -49.89
N GLY A 12 -11.77 14.30 -49.20
CA GLY A 12 -10.85 15.32 -48.66
C GLY A 12 -10.23 16.24 -49.71
N ALA A 13 -10.60 16.13 -50.99
CA ALA A 13 -10.07 16.99 -52.04
C ALA A 13 -10.53 18.44 -51.87
N LYS A 14 -9.61 19.38 -52.11
CA LYS A 14 -9.91 20.82 -52.19
C LYS A 14 -10.59 21.10 -53.52
N ILE A 15 -11.79 21.68 -53.45
CA ILE A 15 -12.65 21.97 -54.59
C ILE A 15 -13.07 23.43 -54.54
N GLU A 16 -13.46 23.98 -55.68
CA GLU A 16 -14.11 25.28 -55.77
C GLU A 16 -15.59 25.06 -56.07
N VAL A 17 -16.47 25.72 -55.32
CA VAL A 17 -17.92 25.53 -55.42
C VAL A 17 -18.62 26.87 -55.64
N ASP A 18 -19.67 26.85 -56.44
CA ASP A 18 -20.52 28.01 -56.69
C ASP A 18 -21.59 28.09 -55.60
N ASP A 19 -21.58 29.17 -54.82
CA ASP A 19 -22.45 29.40 -53.67
C ASP A 19 -23.93 29.65 -54.03
N ASN A 20 -24.21 29.91 -55.31
CA ASN A 20 -25.58 30.14 -55.80
C ASN A 20 -26.37 28.85 -56.03
N HIS A 21 -25.71 27.69 -55.95
CA HIS A 21 -26.33 26.39 -56.14
C HIS A 21 -26.36 25.63 -54.81
N GLU A 22 -27.52 25.05 -54.45
CA GLU A 22 -27.69 24.33 -53.17
C GLU A 22 -26.88 23.02 -53.11
N ALA A 23 -26.57 22.42 -54.25
CA ALA A 23 -25.82 21.18 -54.35
C ALA A 23 -24.89 21.14 -55.57
N GLY A 24 -23.83 20.33 -55.47
CA GLY A 24 -22.85 20.13 -56.53
C GLY A 24 -22.28 18.71 -56.52
N ILE A 25 -21.40 18.42 -57.47
CA ILE A 25 -20.71 17.12 -57.59
C ILE A 25 -19.22 17.34 -57.47
N CYS A 26 -18.55 16.54 -56.62
CA CYS A 26 -17.10 16.63 -56.46
C CYS A 26 -16.40 16.16 -57.74
N SER A 27 -15.59 17.03 -58.35
CA SER A 27 -14.86 16.70 -59.58
C SER A 27 -13.82 15.58 -59.41
N TYR A 28 -13.44 15.24 -58.18
CA TYR A 28 -12.44 14.21 -57.89
C TYR A 28 -13.04 12.82 -57.64
N CYS A 29 -14.10 12.73 -56.81
CA CYS A 29 -14.69 11.44 -56.44
C CYS A 29 -16.11 11.21 -57.00
N GLY A 30 -16.69 12.20 -57.68
CA GLY A 30 -18.03 12.09 -58.27
C GLY A 30 -19.18 12.09 -57.26
N MET A 31 -18.90 12.28 -55.97
CA MET A 31 -19.95 12.31 -54.95
C MET A 31 -20.70 13.65 -54.99
N ALA A 32 -22.03 13.57 -54.99
CA ALA A 32 -22.88 14.73 -54.77
C ALA A 32 -22.72 15.29 -53.34
N PHE A 33 -22.74 16.60 -53.19
CA PHE A 33 -22.63 17.30 -51.92
C PHE A 33 -23.59 18.49 -51.84
N ILE A 34 -23.89 18.92 -50.62
CA ILE A 34 -24.63 20.15 -50.34
C ILE A 34 -23.60 21.28 -50.17
N THR A 35 -23.77 22.36 -50.94
CA THR A 35 -22.78 23.44 -51.09
C THR A 35 -22.43 24.12 -49.77
N GLU A 36 -23.43 24.49 -48.97
CA GLU A 36 -23.23 25.09 -47.65
C GLU A 36 -22.39 24.19 -46.73
N LYS A 37 -22.63 22.87 -46.76
CA LYS A 37 -21.95 21.92 -45.88
C LYS A 37 -20.46 21.79 -46.23
N VAL A 38 -20.10 21.81 -47.50
CA VAL A 38 -18.69 21.69 -47.93
C VAL A 38 -17.90 22.99 -47.75
N ILE A 39 -18.57 24.14 -47.87
CA ILE A 39 -17.97 25.46 -47.55
C ILE A 39 -17.73 25.56 -46.04
N ASN A 40 -18.72 25.23 -45.21
CA ASN A 40 -18.57 25.25 -43.75
C ASN A 40 -17.50 24.27 -43.27
N ASN A 41 -17.40 23.09 -43.87
CA ASN A 41 -16.36 22.11 -43.54
C ASN A 41 -14.94 22.61 -43.90
N HIS A 42 -14.81 23.38 -44.99
CA HIS A 42 -13.56 24.05 -45.33
C HIS A 42 -13.22 25.14 -44.32
N LEU A 43 -14.20 25.95 -43.89
CA LEU A 43 -13.98 26.94 -42.82
C LEU A 43 -13.55 26.27 -41.51
N THR A 44 -14.18 25.18 -41.07
CA THR A 44 -13.75 24.44 -39.87
C THR A 44 -12.38 23.76 -40.01
N SER A 45 -11.92 23.53 -41.24
CA SER A 45 -10.61 22.92 -41.52
C SER A 45 -9.50 23.96 -41.78
N ILE A 46 -9.87 25.18 -42.20
CA ILE A 46 -8.95 26.32 -42.45
C ILE A 46 -8.91 27.30 -41.27
N ASP A 47 -9.91 27.26 -40.39
CA ASP A 47 -9.82 27.74 -39.02
C ASP A 47 -8.83 26.82 -38.27
N ASN A 48 -7.55 27.05 -38.56
CA ASN A 48 -6.58 27.21 -37.49
C ASN A 48 -7.31 27.96 -36.38
N MET A 49 -7.49 27.30 -35.24
CA MET A 49 -7.92 27.91 -34.01
C MET A 49 -7.36 29.33 -33.94
N ASN A 50 -8.21 30.36 -34.06
CA ASN A 50 -7.78 31.74 -33.91
C ASN A 50 -7.50 31.97 -32.42
N ILE A 51 -6.32 31.54 -31.99
CA ILE A 51 -5.78 31.70 -30.66
C ILE A 51 -5.14 33.09 -30.58
N GLN A 52 -5.94 34.14 -30.76
CA GLN A 52 -5.51 35.45 -30.29
C GLN A 52 -5.79 35.49 -28.78
N ASN A 53 -4.76 35.17 -28.00
CA ASN A 53 -4.69 35.12 -26.53
C ASN A 53 -5.24 33.87 -25.80
N ALA A 54 -5.56 32.76 -26.46
CA ALA A 54 -5.93 31.53 -25.76
C ALA A 54 -4.72 30.61 -25.51
N THR A 55 -4.12 30.63 -24.31
CA THR A 55 -3.12 29.60 -23.95
C THR A 55 -3.78 28.22 -23.94
N ILE A 56 -3.56 27.40 -24.97
CA ILE A 56 -3.98 26.01 -24.95
C ILE A 56 -3.04 25.27 -24.02
N ASN A 57 -3.47 25.09 -22.78
CA ASN A 57 -2.77 24.28 -21.81
C ASN A 57 -3.08 22.82 -22.10
N VAL A 58 -2.39 22.23 -23.09
CA VAL A 58 -2.39 20.78 -23.27
C VAL A 58 -1.55 20.20 -22.14
N ASN A 59 -2.11 20.20 -20.93
CA ASN A 59 -1.55 19.44 -19.84
C ASN A 59 -1.62 17.99 -20.30
N GLY A 60 -0.48 17.41 -20.69
CA GLY A 60 -0.34 15.97 -20.83
C GLY A 60 -0.89 15.28 -19.57
N PRO A 61 -1.24 13.98 -19.64
CA PRO A 61 -1.77 13.28 -18.49
C PRO A 61 -0.85 13.52 -17.28
N SER A 62 -1.36 14.26 -16.29
CA SER A 62 -0.59 14.59 -15.10
C SER A 62 -0.11 13.30 -14.47
N VAL A 63 1.17 13.24 -14.12
CA VAL A 63 1.79 12.13 -13.39
C VAL A 63 0.94 11.80 -12.15
N GLU A 64 0.42 12.83 -11.47
CA GLU A 64 -0.46 12.69 -10.31
C GLU A 64 -1.77 11.96 -10.64
N ASN A 65 -2.38 12.24 -11.80
CA ASN A 65 -3.62 11.58 -12.23
C ASN A 65 -3.39 10.13 -12.65
N LEU A 66 -2.22 9.83 -13.23
CA LEU A 66 -1.82 8.46 -13.58
C LEU A 66 -1.59 7.62 -12.32
N ILE A 67 -0.90 8.18 -11.32
CA ILE A 67 -0.71 7.54 -10.01
C ILE A 67 -2.05 7.32 -9.31
N LEU A 68 -2.95 8.32 -9.33
CA LEU A 68 -4.27 8.19 -8.73
C LEU A 68 -5.08 7.04 -9.36
N ARG A 69 -5.04 6.90 -10.69
CA ARG A 69 -5.69 5.77 -11.37
C ARG A 69 -5.02 4.44 -11.03
N ALA A 70 -3.70 4.40 -10.94
CA ALA A 70 -2.97 3.19 -10.52
C ALA A 70 -3.40 2.72 -9.12
N GLU A 71 -3.54 3.65 -8.15
CA GLU A 71 -4.01 3.38 -6.79
C GLU A 71 -5.48 2.90 -6.74
N GLN A 72 -6.33 3.44 -7.60
CA GLN A 72 -7.71 2.96 -7.75
C GLN A 72 -7.74 1.51 -8.25
N PHE A 73 -6.98 1.19 -9.30
CA PHE A 73 -6.88 -0.17 -9.81
C PHE A 73 -6.28 -1.14 -8.77
N LYS A 74 -5.30 -0.69 -7.98
CA LYS A 74 -4.76 -1.43 -6.84
C LYS A 74 -5.85 -1.75 -5.81
N THR A 75 -6.67 -0.76 -5.46
CA THR A 75 -7.79 -0.92 -4.52
C THR A 75 -8.87 -1.87 -5.06
N SER A 76 -9.14 -1.81 -6.37
CA SER A 76 -10.05 -2.73 -7.07
C SER A 76 -9.44 -4.10 -7.37
N LYS A 77 -8.24 -4.42 -6.86
CA LYS A 77 -7.47 -5.66 -7.10
C LYS A 77 -7.15 -5.94 -8.58
N ASN A 78 -7.20 -4.94 -9.45
CA ASN A 78 -6.78 -5.06 -10.85
C ASN A 78 -5.30 -4.68 -10.97
N ILE A 79 -4.44 -5.62 -10.60
CA ILE A 79 -2.98 -5.45 -10.47
C ILE A 79 -2.32 -5.13 -11.82
N GLU A 80 -2.74 -5.78 -12.91
CA GLU A 80 -2.18 -5.53 -14.24
C GLU A 80 -2.39 -4.09 -14.70
N LYS A 81 -3.63 -3.56 -14.55
CA LYS A 81 -3.90 -2.16 -14.86
C LYS A 81 -3.16 -1.23 -13.93
N ALA A 82 -3.03 -1.56 -12.64
CA ALA A 82 -2.25 -0.74 -11.72
C ALA A 82 -0.78 -0.60 -12.20
N LYS A 83 -0.13 -1.70 -12.61
CA LYS A 83 1.23 -1.66 -13.20
C LYS A 83 1.30 -0.81 -14.46
N GLU A 84 0.34 -0.99 -15.38
CA GLU A 84 0.27 -0.22 -16.63
C GLU A 84 0.25 1.30 -16.36
N TYR A 85 -0.55 1.73 -15.38
CA TYR A 85 -0.66 3.15 -15.04
C TYR A 85 0.56 3.69 -14.28
N TYR A 86 1.22 2.87 -13.44
CA TYR A 86 2.51 3.26 -12.84
C TYR A 86 3.62 3.39 -13.90
N ASN A 87 3.70 2.46 -14.86
CA ASN A 87 4.67 2.56 -15.96
C ASN A 87 4.42 3.80 -16.82
N LYS A 88 3.17 4.11 -17.15
CA LYS A 88 2.81 5.36 -17.84
C LYS A 88 3.23 6.61 -17.08
N ALA A 89 3.19 6.58 -15.74
CA ALA A 89 3.68 7.69 -14.92
C ALA A 89 5.21 7.81 -14.98
N LEU A 90 5.93 6.69 -15.02
CA LEU A 90 7.39 6.62 -15.13
C LEU A 90 7.91 6.97 -16.53
N ASP A 91 7.12 6.73 -17.58
CA ASP A 91 7.43 7.19 -18.94
C ASP A 91 7.48 8.73 -19.04
N ILE A 92 6.74 9.42 -18.15
CA ILE A 92 6.69 10.89 -18.07
C ILE A 92 7.72 11.41 -17.05
N ASP A 93 7.79 10.79 -15.87
CA ASP A 93 8.76 11.11 -14.82
C ASP A 93 9.36 9.81 -14.26
N ALA A 94 10.49 9.41 -14.83
CA ALA A 94 11.19 8.18 -14.46
C ALA A 94 11.69 8.18 -13.00
N THR A 95 11.77 9.34 -12.35
CA THR A 95 12.23 9.48 -10.96
C THR A 95 11.08 9.56 -9.96
N ASN A 96 9.84 9.43 -10.42
CA ASN A 96 8.68 9.60 -9.57
C ASN A 96 8.59 8.53 -8.47
N VAL A 97 8.87 8.93 -7.23
CA VAL A 97 8.96 8.03 -6.07
C VAL A 97 7.66 7.26 -5.85
N LYS A 98 6.50 7.92 -6.02
CA LYS A 98 5.20 7.28 -5.80
C LYS A 98 4.91 6.20 -6.84
N ALA A 99 5.29 6.43 -8.10
CA ALA A 99 5.13 5.44 -9.16
C ALA A 99 6.11 4.27 -9.03
N LEU A 100 7.37 4.54 -8.65
CA LEU A 100 8.37 3.51 -8.35
C LEU A 100 7.96 2.63 -7.15
N GLU A 101 7.51 3.26 -6.06
CA GLU A 101 7.04 2.57 -4.86
C GLU A 101 5.74 1.80 -5.14
N GLY A 102 4.81 2.39 -5.89
CA GLY A 102 3.59 1.75 -6.35
C GLY A 102 3.86 0.51 -7.20
N LEU A 103 4.74 0.62 -8.20
CA LEU A 103 5.13 -0.51 -9.05
C LEU A 103 5.81 -1.61 -8.22
N LYS A 104 6.71 -1.24 -7.30
CA LYS A 104 7.34 -2.18 -6.37
C LYS A 104 6.29 -2.89 -5.52
N ASN A 105 5.33 -2.18 -4.93
CA ASN A 105 4.28 -2.77 -4.10
C ASN A 105 3.30 -3.66 -4.88
N VAL A 106 3.19 -3.48 -6.20
CA VAL A 106 2.34 -4.28 -7.10
C VAL A 106 3.12 -5.43 -7.75
N GLU A 107 4.46 -5.41 -7.73
CA GLU A 107 5.33 -6.51 -8.18
C GLU A 107 5.89 -7.37 -7.04
N TYR A 108 5.96 -6.84 -5.83
CA TYR A 108 6.77 -7.36 -4.73
C TYR A 108 5.92 -7.79 -3.53
N VAL A 109 6.02 -9.07 -3.16
CA VAL A 109 5.29 -9.63 -2.01
C VAL A 109 6.16 -9.72 -0.75
N GLY A 110 7.50 -9.78 -0.88
CA GLY A 110 8.40 -9.77 0.28
C GLY A 110 9.77 -10.43 0.05
N VAL A 111 10.64 -10.34 1.06
CA VAL A 111 11.89 -11.10 1.18
C VAL A 111 11.63 -12.32 2.07
N LEU A 112 11.87 -13.53 1.55
CA LEU A 112 11.91 -14.76 2.35
C LEU A 112 13.23 -15.48 2.11
N ALA A 113 13.90 -15.87 3.19
CA ALA A 113 15.25 -16.45 3.18
C ALA A 113 16.30 -15.61 2.40
N GLY A 114 16.17 -14.28 2.42
CA GLY A 114 17.11 -13.36 1.78
C GLY A 114 16.90 -13.16 0.28
N THR A 115 15.80 -13.67 -0.30
CA THR A 115 15.53 -13.53 -1.74
C THR A 115 14.15 -12.94 -2.02
N THR A 116 14.11 -12.14 -3.09
CA THR A 116 12.93 -11.45 -3.59
C THR A 116 12.01 -12.42 -4.34
N ILE A 117 10.72 -12.43 -4.00
CA ILE A 117 9.70 -13.24 -4.68
C ILE A 117 8.63 -12.33 -5.27
N THR A 118 8.29 -12.55 -6.54
CA THR A 118 7.36 -11.71 -7.32
C THR A 118 5.95 -12.30 -7.34
N PHE A 119 4.93 -11.46 -7.55
CA PHE A 119 3.52 -11.93 -7.67
C PHE A 119 3.34 -13.02 -8.73
N ASN A 120 3.93 -12.86 -9.92
CA ASN A 120 3.82 -13.85 -11.00
C ASN A 120 4.44 -15.20 -10.62
N MET A 121 5.47 -15.20 -9.77
CA MET A 121 6.03 -16.45 -9.23
C MET A 121 5.04 -17.10 -8.26
N ILE A 122 4.39 -16.31 -7.40
CA ILE A 122 3.40 -16.78 -6.44
C ILE A 122 2.22 -17.45 -7.14
N ASP A 123 1.64 -16.83 -8.16
CA ASP A 123 0.51 -17.40 -8.92
C ASP A 123 0.89 -18.78 -9.51
N ARG A 124 2.12 -18.90 -10.05
CA ARG A 124 2.62 -20.16 -10.59
C ARG A 124 2.89 -21.20 -9.50
N ILE A 125 3.35 -20.79 -8.32
CA ILE A 125 3.54 -21.67 -7.16
C ILE A 125 2.18 -22.19 -6.67
N GLU A 126 1.17 -21.32 -6.56
CA GLU A 126 -0.20 -21.69 -6.18
C GLU A 126 -0.81 -22.68 -7.17
N GLU A 127 -0.66 -22.45 -8.47
CA GLU A 127 -1.15 -23.36 -9.52
C GLU A 127 -0.51 -24.76 -9.40
N LEU A 128 0.81 -24.81 -9.20
CA LEU A 128 1.56 -26.06 -9.06
C LEU A 128 1.19 -26.80 -7.76
N LEU A 129 0.97 -26.08 -6.66
CA LEU A 129 0.55 -26.66 -5.39
C LEU A 129 -0.90 -27.16 -5.43
N THR A 130 -1.80 -26.40 -6.07
CA THR A 130 -3.21 -26.80 -6.27
C THR A 130 -3.30 -28.05 -7.16
N SER A 131 -2.38 -28.20 -8.12
CA SER A 131 -2.25 -29.38 -8.97
C SER A 131 -1.50 -30.55 -8.30
N ASN A 132 -1.18 -30.45 -7.00
CA ASN A 132 -0.42 -31.42 -6.23
C ASN A 132 0.99 -31.73 -6.80
N GLN A 133 1.58 -30.77 -7.52
CA GLN A 133 2.89 -30.87 -8.17
C GLN A 133 3.98 -30.19 -7.34
N LYS A 134 4.04 -30.49 -6.03
CA LYS A 134 4.93 -29.83 -5.07
C LYS A 134 6.41 -29.87 -5.44
N ILE A 135 6.90 -30.99 -5.99
CA ILE A 135 8.30 -31.10 -6.45
C ILE A 135 8.58 -30.10 -7.59
N GLN A 136 7.61 -29.87 -8.47
CA GLN A 136 7.75 -28.89 -9.55
C GLN A 136 7.72 -27.47 -9.00
N ALA A 137 6.89 -27.16 -8.00
CA ALA A 137 6.91 -25.87 -7.32
C ALA A 137 8.29 -25.57 -6.68
N ILE A 138 8.88 -26.56 -5.99
CA ILE A 138 10.22 -26.44 -5.39
C ILE A 138 11.28 -26.22 -6.47
N LYS A 139 11.21 -26.97 -7.56
CA LYS A 139 12.15 -26.83 -8.69
C LYS A 139 12.02 -25.45 -9.34
N TYR A 140 10.80 -24.99 -9.55
CA TYR A 140 10.49 -23.68 -10.12
C TYR A 140 11.05 -22.55 -9.24
N VAL A 141 10.82 -22.60 -7.93
CA VAL A 141 11.37 -21.62 -6.98
C VAL A 141 12.90 -21.62 -7.03
N ASN A 142 13.54 -22.78 -6.98
CA ASN A 142 15.01 -22.85 -7.04
C ASN A 142 15.58 -22.28 -8.35
N GLN A 143 14.97 -22.62 -9.49
CA GLN A 143 15.38 -22.13 -10.81
C GLN A 143 15.19 -20.61 -10.95
N SER A 144 14.13 -20.09 -10.33
CA SER A 144 13.74 -18.69 -10.44
C SER A 144 14.49 -17.76 -9.48
N THR A 145 14.92 -18.29 -8.33
CA THR A 145 15.48 -17.48 -7.22
C THR A 145 16.93 -17.81 -6.89
N GLY A 146 17.44 -18.98 -7.27
CA GLY A 146 18.82 -19.39 -7.00
C GLY A 146 19.13 -19.79 -5.56
N ILE A 147 18.13 -19.88 -4.66
CA ILE A 147 18.32 -20.11 -3.21
C ILE A 147 18.75 -21.53 -2.80
N GLY A 148 19.00 -22.40 -3.78
CA GLY A 148 19.31 -23.79 -3.57
C GLY A 148 18.09 -24.64 -3.20
N LEU A 149 18.15 -25.94 -3.47
CA LEU A 149 17.05 -26.89 -3.28
C LEU A 149 16.50 -26.90 -1.84
N LYS A 150 17.37 -26.77 -0.84
CA LYS A 150 16.98 -26.73 0.57
C LYS A 150 16.21 -25.45 0.91
N GLY A 151 16.65 -24.30 0.39
CA GLY A 151 15.96 -23.02 0.57
C GLY A 151 14.61 -23.01 -0.14
N ALA A 152 14.56 -23.52 -1.38
CA ALA A 152 13.34 -23.61 -2.17
C ALA A 152 12.30 -24.55 -1.54
N LYS A 153 12.75 -25.69 -0.99
CA LYS A 153 11.88 -26.60 -0.24
C LYS A 153 11.27 -25.92 0.98
N ASN A 154 12.11 -25.27 1.80
CA ASN A 154 11.65 -24.58 3.00
C ASN A 154 10.65 -23.47 2.67
N PHE A 155 10.89 -22.73 1.59
CA PHE A 155 9.97 -21.69 1.13
C PHE A 155 8.63 -22.28 0.72
N VAL A 156 8.60 -23.33 -0.12
CA VAL A 156 7.34 -23.94 -0.56
C VAL A 156 6.58 -24.57 0.62
N ASP A 157 7.30 -25.19 1.56
CA ASP A 157 6.72 -25.75 2.79
C ASP A 157 6.10 -24.64 3.68
N GLU A 158 6.79 -23.50 3.87
CA GLU A 158 6.28 -22.36 4.63
C GLU A 158 5.11 -21.66 3.92
N TYR A 159 5.18 -21.57 2.59
CA TYR A 159 4.17 -20.99 1.73
C TYR A 159 2.86 -21.81 1.79
N GLU A 160 2.95 -23.13 1.65
CA GLU A 160 1.84 -24.08 1.78
C GLU A 160 1.16 -23.92 3.16
N VAL A 161 1.94 -23.87 4.25
CA VAL A 161 1.41 -23.65 5.61
C VAL A 161 0.71 -22.29 5.76
N SER A 162 1.19 -21.26 5.08
CA SER A 162 0.65 -19.89 5.20
C SER A 162 -0.60 -19.63 4.36
N HIS A 163 -0.83 -20.42 3.29
CA HIS A 163 -1.91 -20.21 2.32
C HIS A 163 -2.99 -21.32 2.32
N ASP A 164 -2.92 -22.28 3.25
CA ASP A 164 -3.89 -23.37 3.38
C ASP A 164 -5.25 -22.93 4.00
N PHE A 165 -5.87 -21.89 3.44
CA PHE A 165 -7.22 -21.43 3.83
C PHE A 165 -8.35 -22.34 3.31
N ASN A 166 -8.05 -23.31 2.43
CA ASN A 166 -9.07 -24.17 1.82
C ASN A 166 -9.06 -25.64 2.28
N ALA A 167 -8.15 -26.07 3.17
CA ALA A 167 -8.19 -27.43 3.73
C ALA A 167 -8.57 -27.52 5.22
N ALA A 168 -8.79 -26.40 5.91
CA ALA A 168 -8.99 -26.35 7.36
C ALA A 168 -10.46 -26.23 7.84
N SER A 169 -11.43 -26.88 7.18
CA SER A 169 -12.71 -27.22 7.85
C SER A 169 -12.57 -28.43 8.78
N LYS A 170 -11.38 -29.04 8.91
CA LYS A 170 -11.17 -30.17 9.83
C LYS A 170 -9.79 -30.11 10.50
N LYS A 171 -9.82 -29.74 11.78
CA LYS A 171 -8.73 -29.82 12.78
C LYS A 171 -7.59 -28.79 12.64
N ILE A 172 -7.84 -27.56 13.05
CA ILE A 172 -6.79 -26.73 13.65
C ILE A 172 -6.91 -26.84 15.16
N SER A 173 -5.89 -27.44 15.78
CA SER A 173 -5.65 -27.37 17.22
C SER A 173 -5.43 -25.89 17.60
N ALA A 174 -6.10 -25.47 18.67
CA ALA A 174 -6.28 -24.09 19.12
C ALA A 174 -5.00 -23.32 19.51
N THR A 175 -3.81 -23.82 19.19
CA THR A 175 -2.54 -23.33 19.72
C THR A 175 -1.89 -22.24 18.84
N ASP A 176 -1.99 -22.33 17.50
CA ASP A 176 -1.26 -21.41 16.59
C ASP A 176 -2.02 -20.15 16.15
N ILE A 177 -3.35 -20.11 16.30
CA ILE A 177 -4.14 -18.87 16.10
C ILE A 177 -3.76 -17.79 17.14
N SER A 178 -3.14 -18.18 18.25
CA SER A 178 -2.76 -17.28 19.34
C SER A 178 -1.58 -16.35 19.02
N LYS A 179 -0.80 -16.60 17.96
CA LYS A 179 0.43 -15.84 17.66
C LYS A 179 0.26 -14.67 16.66
N ARG A 180 -0.74 -14.71 15.76
CA ARG A 180 -0.97 -13.61 14.78
C ARG A 180 -2.18 -12.70 15.06
N LYS A 181 -2.94 -12.91 16.15
CA LYS A 181 -4.15 -12.12 16.50
C LYS A 181 -4.05 -11.27 17.78
N LYS A 182 -2.86 -10.74 18.12
CA LYS A 182 -2.66 -9.99 19.39
C LYS A 182 -2.26 -8.52 19.26
N SER A 183 -2.51 -7.85 18.13
CA SER A 183 -2.11 -6.44 17.91
C SER A 183 -3.29 -5.45 17.72
N GLY A 184 -4.50 -5.77 18.21
CA GLY A 184 -5.66 -4.87 18.10
C GLY A 184 -5.82 -3.86 19.24
N CYS A 185 -6.37 -2.67 18.97
CA CYS A 185 -6.91 -1.79 20.02
C CYS A 185 -8.31 -2.29 20.42
N TYR A 186 -8.41 -3.40 21.17
CA TYR A 186 -9.66 -4.10 21.49
C TYR A 186 -10.79 -3.19 22.00
N VAL A 187 -10.52 -2.34 22.99
CA VAL A 187 -11.54 -1.43 23.55
C VAL A 187 -11.96 -0.38 22.51
N ALA A 188 -11.00 0.21 21.79
CA ALA A 188 -11.30 1.24 20.81
C ALA A 188 -12.09 0.68 19.63
N THR A 189 -11.73 -0.52 19.14
CA THR A 189 -12.47 -1.20 18.07
C THR A 189 -13.88 -1.59 18.51
N ALA A 190 -14.09 -2.03 19.76
CA ALA A 190 -15.43 -2.31 20.28
C ALA A 190 -16.31 -1.05 20.39
N VAL A 191 -15.69 0.10 20.68
CA VAL A 191 -16.39 1.38 20.85
C VAL A 191 -16.71 2.02 19.50
N TYR A 192 -15.70 2.20 18.65
CA TYR A 192 -15.82 2.88 17.35
C TYR A 192 -16.32 1.98 16.21
N GLY A 193 -16.30 0.67 16.39
CA GLY A 193 -16.83 -0.31 15.44
C GLY A 193 -15.91 -0.66 14.27
N SER A 194 -14.83 0.09 14.06
CA SER A 194 -13.82 -0.20 13.03
C SER A 194 -12.41 -0.03 13.59
N TYR A 195 -11.48 -0.87 13.11
CA TYR A 195 -10.04 -0.71 13.38
C TYR A 195 -9.39 0.34 12.47
N ASN A 196 -10.04 0.64 11.34
CA ASN A 196 -9.59 1.56 10.30
C ASN A 196 -10.44 2.82 10.33
N CYS A 197 -10.46 3.53 11.46
CA CYS A 197 -11.12 4.82 11.56
C CYS A 197 -10.18 5.87 12.18
N PRO A 198 -10.43 7.17 11.92
CA PRO A 198 -9.55 8.27 12.29
C PRO A 198 -9.20 8.30 13.80
N GLU A 199 -10.18 8.03 14.66
CA GLU A 199 -10.01 8.03 16.11
C GLU A 199 -9.08 6.89 16.57
N VAL A 200 -9.23 5.72 15.96
CA VAL A 200 -8.39 4.55 16.27
C VAL A 200 -6.97 4.74 15.75
N TRP A 201 -6.78 5.39 14.60
CA TRP A 201 -5.45 5.73 14.09
C TRP A 201 -4.69 6.70 14.99
N ILE A 202 -5.35 7.74 15.51
CA ILE A 202 -4.74 8.66 16.50
C ILE A 202 -4.26 7.88 17.74
N LEU A 203 -5.12 7.02 18.31
CA LEU A 203 -4.79 6.26 19.51
C LEU A 203 -3.64 5.26 19.29
N ARG A 204 -3.61 4.60 18.13
CA ARG A 204 -2.54 3.68 17.73
C ARG A 204 -1.21 4.43 17.58
N ARG A 205 -1.24 5.59 16.94
CA ARG A 205 -0.07 6.45 16.74
C ARG A 205 0.47 6.98 18.08
N TRP A 206 -0.39 7.43 18.98
CA TRP A 206 0.00 7.83 20.35
C TRP A 206 0.57 6.68 21.18
N ARG A 207 -0.03 5.49 21.09
CA ARG A 207 0.50 4.26 21.72
C ARG A 207 1.94 4.02 21.27
N ASP A 208 2.21 4.10 19.97
CA ASP A 208 3.49 3.74 19.38
C ASP A 208 4.55 4.84 19.49
N GLU A 209 4.15 6.12 19.47
CA GLU A 209 5.06 7.27 19.46
C GLU A 209 5.30 7.87 20.85
N LYS A 210 4.42 7.64 21.82
CA LYS A 210 4.58 8.19 23.17
C LYS A 210 4.57 7.13 24.24
N LEU A 211 3.57 6.24 24.23
CA LEU A 211 3.37 5.30 25.32
C LEU A 211 4.41 4.17 25.31
N ALA A 212 4.78 3.67 24.13
CA ALA A 212 5.78 2.61 23.99
C ALA A 212 7.22 3.05 24.38
N ILE A 213 7.50 4.36 24.36
CA ILE A 213 8.82 4.90 24.70
C ILE A 213 9.13 4.69 26.20
N THR A 214 8.14 4.82 27.08
CA THR A 214 8.37 4.76 28.53
C THR A 214 8.20 3.34 29.08
N TRP A 215 8.91 3.03 30.17
CA TRP A 215 8.83 1.69 30.78
C TRP A 215 7.43 1.39 31.35
N TYR A 216 6.78 2.39 31.95
CA TYR A 216 5.44 2.27 32.50
C TYR A 216 4.39 2.22 31.38
N GLY A 217 4.60 2.93 30.27
CA GLY A 217 3.72 2.86 29.12
C GLY A 217 3.78 1.50 28.43
N ARG A 218 4.97 0.88 28.33
CA ARG A 218 5.08 -0.53 27.92
C ARG A 218 4.34 -1.47 28.86
N ALA A 219 4.48 -1.31 30.18
CA ALA A 219 3.76 -2.12 31.16
C ALA A 219 2.23 -1.98 31.01
N PHE A 220 1.75 -0.75 30.79
CA PHE A 220 0.35 -0.48 30.49
C PHE A 220 -0.12 -1.18 29.20
N ILE A 221 0.66 -1.08 28.11
CA ILE A 221 0.36 -1.75 26.85
C ILE A 221 0.26 -3.27 27.05
N HIS A 222 1.20 -3.88 27.77
CA HIS A 222 1.16 -5.32 28.05
C HIS A 222 -0.08 -5.72 28.87
N MET A 223 -0.42 -4.96 29.92
CA MET A 223 -1.61 -5.19 30.72
C MET A 223 -2.88 -5.02 29.88
N TYR A 224 -2.93 -3.99 29.03
CA TYR A 224 -4.02 -3.75 28.10
C TYR A 224 -4.23 -4.96 27.18
N TYR A 225 -3.18 -5.45 26.53
CA TYR A 225 -3.27 -6.60 25.61
C TYR A 225 -3.56 -7.93 26.33
N ALA A 226 -3.22 -8.04 27.62
CA ALA A 226 -3.54 -9.22 28.43
C ALA A 226 -5.00 -9.25 28.89
N ILE A 227 -5.55 -8.10 29.29
CA ILE A 227 -6.86 -8.03 29.98
C ILE A 227 -7.98 -7.58 29.04
N SER A 228 -7.72 -6.65 28.13
CA SER A 228 -8.75 -6.02 27.29
C SER A 228 -9.55 -7.00 26.42
N PRO A 229 -8.99 -8.09 25.84
CA PRO A 229 -9.80 -9.03 25.05
C PRO A 229 -10.88 -9.71 25.89
N ALA A 230 -10.56 -10.06 27.14
CA ALA A 230 -11.50 -10.69 28.05
C ALA A 230 -12.60 -9.71 28.47
N ILE A 231 -12.25 -8.46 28.79
CA ILE A 231 -13.22 -7.41 29.15
C ILE A 231 -14.16 -7.13 27.98
N VAL A 232 -13.63 -6.95 26.77
CA VAL A 232 -14.43 -6.66 25.57
C VAL A 232 -15.35 -7.84 25.23
N ARG A 233 -14.90 -9.08 25.42
CA ARG A 233 -15.75 -10.26 25.20
C ARG A 233 -16.93 -10.32 26.18
N ILE A 234 -16.76 -9.84 27.41
CA ILE A 234 -17.81 -9.90 28.44
C ILE A 234 -18.74 -8.68 28.34
N PHE A 235 -18.22 -7.49 28.06
CA PHE A 235 -18.96 -6.23 28.18
C PHE A 235 -19.08 -5.42 26.88
N GLY A 236 -18.34 -5.76 25.82
CA GLY A 236 -18.19 -4.94 24.62
C GLY A 236 -19.47 -4.68 23.85
N GLU A 237 -20.44 -5.59 23.90
CA GLU A 237 -21.75 -5.44 23.26
C GLU A 237 -22.74 -4.58 24.08
N THR A 238 -22.42 -4.33 25.36
CA THR A 238 -23.33 -3.56 26.23
C THR A 238 -23.30 -2.07 25.90
N SER A 239 -24.48 -1.47 25.79
CA SER A 239 -24.64 -0.07 25.39
C SER A 239 -24.04 0.91 26.40
N TRP A 240 -24.09 0.60 27.69
CA TRP A 240 -23.49 1.43 28.75
C TRP A 240 -21.96 1.39 28.71
N PHE A 241 -21.34 0.23 28.41
CA PHE A 241 -19.89 0.11 28.26
C PHE A 241 -19.40 0.95 27.08
N ARG A 242 -20.07 0.82 25.93
CA ARG A 242 -19.74 1.60 24.73
C ARG A 242 -19.88 3.09 24.99
N LYS A 243 -20.96 3.55 25.64
CA LYS A 243 -21.15 4.98 25.97
C LYS A 243 -20.08 5.51 26.92
N LEU A 244 -19.77 4.76 27.98
CA LEU A 244 -18.76 5.13 28.98
C LEU A 244 -17.38 5.30 28.34
N TRP A 245 -16.93 4.28 27.60
CA TRP A 245 -15.61 4.31 26.97
C TRP A 245 -15.57 5.24 25.77
N LYS A 246 -16.68 5.42 25.04
CA LYS A 246 -16.77 6.42 23.97
C LYS A 246 -16.48 7.82 24.48
N SER A 247 -17.15 8.24 25.56
CA SER A 247 -16.91 9.57 26.12
C SER A 247 -15.44 9.76 26.54
N ARG A 248 -14.83 8.76 27.19
CA ARG A 248 -13.42 8.82 27.60
C ARG A 248 -12.45 8.83 26.42
N LEU A 249 -12.70 8.00 25.41
CA LEU A 249 -11.85 7.91 24.22
C LEU A 249 -11.98 9.15 23.34
N ASP A 250 -13.19 9.70 23.17
CA ASP A 250 -13.41 10.92 22.39
C ASP A 250 -12.68 12.12 23.02
N THR A 251 -12.70 12.27 24.35
CA THR A 251 -11.91 13.30 25.04
C THR A 251 -10.41 13.12 24.80
N LEU A 252 -9.90 11.90 24.93
CA LEU A 252 -8.49 11.60 24.69
C LEU A 252 -8.11 11.87 23.22
N VAL A 253 -8.93 11.45 22.27
CA VAL A 253 -8.71 11.68 20.84
C VAL A 253 -8.70 13.17 20.51
N TYR A 254 -9.61 13.95 21.11
CA TYR A 254 -9.66 15.41 20.95
C TYR A 254 -8.36 16.07 21.47
N GLU A 255 -7.90 15.70 22.66
CA GLU A 255 -6.64 16.19 23.22
C GLU A 255 -5.44 15.81 22.35
N LEU A 256 -5.35 14.55 21.93
CA LEU A 256 -4.26 14.07 21.07
C LEU A 256 -4.25 14.78 19.72
N LYS A 257 -5.42 15.02 19.12
CA LYS A 257 -5.53 15.80 17.88
C LYS A 257 -5.06 17.24 18.10
N GLY A 258 -5.41 17.87 19.23
CA GLY A 258 -4.91 19.20 19.61
C GLY A 258 -3.40 19.28 19.82
N ILE A 259 -2.77 18.17 20.24
CA ILE A 259 -1.31 18.06 20.43
C ILE A 259 -0.59 17.73 19.10
N GLY A 260 -1.33 17.46 18.00
CA GLY A 260 -0.78 17.29 16.66
C GLY A 260 -0.76 15.85 16.13
N TYR A 261 -1.44 14.90 16.76
CA TYR A 261 -1.56 13.55 16.23
C TYR A 261 -2.50 13.51 15.01
N GLN A 262 -2.02 12.93 13.92
CA GLN A 262 -2.75 12.82 12.65
C GLN A 262 -3.82 11.74 12.69
N ASP A 263 -4.93 12.02 12.01
CA ASP A 263 -6.10 11.17 11.86
C ASP A 263 -6.18 10.49 10.49
N THR A 264 -5.04 10.45 9.78
CA THR A 264 -4.84 9.76 8.51
C THR A 264 -4.55 8.27 8.73
N PRO A 265 -4.73 7.42 7.69
CA PRO A 265 -4.37 6.00 7.76
C PRO A 265 -3.00 5.78 8.41
N TYR A 266 -2.97 4.83 9.34
CA TYR A 266 -1.79 4.52 10.12
C TYR A 266 -1.47 3.04 10.06
N GLU A 267 -0.22 2.72 9.73
CA GLU A 267 0.33 1.38 9.86
C GLU A 267 0.98 1.23 11.23
N ASP A 268 0.61 0.17 11.95
CA ASP A 268 1.17 -0.10 13.26
C ASP A 268 2.67 -0.29 13.16
N LYS A 269 3.43 0.32 14.08
CA LYS A 269 4.83 -0.06 14.22
C LYS A 269 4.85 -1.53 14.61
N VAL A 270 5.61 -2.34 13.87
CA VAL A 270 5.83 -3.74 14.23
C VAL A 270 6.62 -3.74 15.54
N TRP A 271 5.89 -3.78 16.64
CA TRP A 271 6.44 -4.16 17.91
C TRP A 271 6.70 -5.65 17.78
N ALA A 272 7.97 -6.02 17.64
CA ALA A 272 8.35 -7.35 18.06
C ALA A 272 7.86 -7.46 19.51
N ILE A 273 6.80 -8.24 19.78
CA ILE A 273 6.57 -8.76 21.13
C ILE A 273 7.92 -9.36 21.49
N PRO A 274 8.71 -8.78 22.41
CA PRO A 274 10.08 -9.19 22.50
C PRO A 274 10.08 -10.60 23.07
N ASN A 275 10.29 -11.59 22.22
CA ASN A 275 11.08 -12.75 22.59
C ASN A 275 12.56 -12.36 22.71
N SER A 276 12.87 -11.18 23.25
CA SER A 276 14.20 -10.61 23.03
C SER A 276 14.63 -9.57 24.08
N LEU A 277 14.04 -9.57 25.29
CA LEU A 277 14.76 -8.99 26.43
C LEU A 277 16.19 -9.56 26.48
N SER A 278 16.35 -10.85 26.15
CA SER A 278 17.65 -11.50 25.97
C SER A 278 18.46 -10.95 24.78
N LYS A 279 17.87 -10.71 23.61
CA LYS A 279 18.59 -10.20 22.43
C LYS A 279 19.05 -8.75 22.62
N ARG A 280 18.21 -7.90 23.22
CA ARG A 280 18.59 -6.52 23.59
C ARG A 280 19.67 -6.52 24.66
N ASN A 281 19.52 -7.34 25.71
CA ASN A 281 20.53 -7.44 26.76
C ASN A 281 21.86 -7.98 26.21
N LYS A 282 21.81 -8.92 25.27
CA LYS A 282 22.99 -9.43 24.56
C LYS A 282 23.65 -8.36 23.69
N ALA A 283 22.89 -7.54 22.98
CA ALA A 283 23.42 -6.42 22.20
C ALA A 283 24.08 -5.35 23.10
N ILE A 284 23.46 -5.02 24.23
CA ILE A 284 24.03 -4.12 25.25
C ILE A 284 25.35 -4.67 25.80
N PHE A 285 25.40 -5.97 26.10
CA PHE A 285 26.60 -6.63 26.62
C PHE A 285 27.75 -6.68 25.60
N GLU A 286 27.45 -6.98 24.33
CA GLU A 286 28.45 -6.97 23.26
C GLU A 286 28.94 -5.55 22.93
N GLY A 287 28.06 -4.55 22.94
CA GLY A 287 28.44 -3.14 22.81
C GLY A 287 29.39 -2.69 23.93
N TYR A 288 29.13 -3.09 25.17
CA TYR A 288 29.99 -2.81 26.31
C TYR A 288 31.38 -3.47 26.16
N LYS A 289 31.45 -4.74 25.73
CA LYS A 289 32.73 -5.41 25.43
C LYS A 289 33.54 -4.72 24.33
N ASN A 290 32.86 -4.13 23.35
CA ASN A 290 33.48 -3.38 22.28
C ASN A 290 33.91 -1.96 22.69
N GLY A 291 33.82 -1.61 23.99
CA GLY A 291 34.34 -0.36 24.55
C GLY A 291 33.33 0.79 24.59
N ILE A 292 32.05 0.56 24.30
CA ILE A 292 31.01 1.60 24.41
C ILE A 292 30.71 1.86 25.89
N SER A 293 30.64 3.14 26.28
CA SER A 293 30.36 3.51 27.66
C SER A 293 28.93 3.16 28.09
N VAL A 294 28.74 2.97 29.40
CA VAL A 294 27.41 2.68 29.97
C VAL A 294 26.42 3.82 29.72
N GLU A 295 26.91 5.06 29.73
CA GLU A 295 26.14 6.26 29.46
C GLU A 295 25.69 6.33 27.99
N GLN A 296 26.57 5.94 27.06
CA GLN A 296 26.23 5.87 25.63
C GLN A 296 25.20 4.77 25.36
N LEU A 297 25.38 3.58 25.93
CA LEU A 297 24.41 2.49 25.83
C LEU A 297 23.08 2.83 26.50
N ALA A 298 23.11 3.54 27.62
CA ALA A 298 21.91 4.01 28.31
C ALA A 298 21.09 4.95 27.41
N THR A 299 21.76 5.90 26.73
CA THR A 299 21.11 6.81 25.79
C THR A 299 20.62 6.08 24.53
N GLU A 300 21.44 5.22 23.92
CA GLU A 300 21.11 4.48 22.69
C GLU A 300 19.90 3.54 22.88
N TYR A 301 19.82 2.86 24.02
CA TYR A 301 18.76 1.90 24.32
C TYR A 301 17.64 2.47 25.19
N TYR A 302 17.67 3.78 25.48
CA TYR A 302 16.70 4.49 26.33
C TYR A 302 16.49 3.82 27.70
N LEU A 303 17.60 3.45 28.34
CA LEU A 303 17.66 2.83 29.66
C LEU A 303 18.31 3.78 30.66
N SER A 304 18.03 3.60 31.96
CA SER A 304 18.85 4.27 32.97
C SER A 304 20.22 3.59 33.07
N PRO A 305 21.31 4.32 33.39
CA PRO A 305 22.62 3.72 33.61
C PRO A 305 22.57 2.56 34.62
N LYS A 306 21.79 2.70 35.70
CA LYS A 306 21.54 1.63 36.69
C LYS A 306 20.95 0.36 36.09
N THR A 307 20.09 0.50 35.08
CA THR A 307 19.48 -0.66 34.39
C THR A 307 20.50 -1.34 33.49
N VAL A 308 21.36 -0.57 32.81
CA VAL A 308 22.46 -1.12 32.00
C VAL A 308 23.45 -1.88 32.89
N TYR A 309 23.87 -1.31 34.02
CA TYR A 309 24.70 -2.03 35.00
C TYR A 309 24.08 -3.35 35.46
N LYS A 310 22.78 -3.36 35.77
CA LYS A 310 22.05 -4.57 36.18
C LYS A 310 21.96 -5.62 35.07
N ILE A 311 21.93 -5.20 33.81
CA ILE A 311 21.96 -6.10 32.65
C ILE A 311 23.36 -6.71 32.52
N LEU A 312 24.42 -5.90 32.57
CA LEU A 312 25.80 -6.36 32.46
C LEU A 312 26.14 -7.36 33.59
N SER A 313 25.80 -7.04 34.84
CA SER A 313 26.07 -7.91 36.00
C SER A 313 25.34 -9.26 35.93
N LYS A 314 24.14 -9.28 35.33
CA LYS A 314 23.36 -10.52 35.19
C LYS A 314 23.89 -11.40 34.06
N THR A 315 24.42 -10.78 33.00
CA THR A 315 24.95 -11.50 31.83
C THR A 315 26.36 -12.06 32.09
N GLU A 316 27.10 -11.46 33.02
CA GLU A 316 28.42 -11.94 33.48
C GLU A 316 28.32 -13.18 34.38
N ASN A 317 27.27 -13.26 35.21
CA ASN A 317 27.00 -14.41 36.08
C ASN A 317 26.39 -15.64 35.38
N ASP A 318 25.92 -15.51 34.14
CA ASP A 318 25.38 -16.60 33.32
C ASP A 318 26.49 -17.31 32.48
N ARG A 319 27.77 -17.05 32.79
CA ARG A 319 28.97 -17.72 32.23
C ARG A 319 29.53 -18.75 33.21
#